data_AF-A0A522V8P6-F1
#
_entry.id   AF-A0A522V8P6-F1
#
_cell.length_a   1.000
_cell.length_b   1.000
_cell.length_c   1.000
_cell.angle_alpha   90.00
_cell.angle_beta   90.00
_cell.angle_gamma   90.00
#
_symmetry.space_group_name_H-M   'P 1'
#
loop_
_entity.id
_entity.type
_entity.pdbx_description
1 polymer ?
#
loop_
_entity_poly.entity_id
_entity_poly.type
_entity_poly.pdbx_seq_one_letter_code
_entity_poly.pdbx_strand_id
1 'polypeptide(L)' 'MTYPLFDSEFVNWQGDLDTRLKDGFDRSIRDLGVEGKTLLDHYYSGVSVFGMLDVITRQHGLMRMG' A
#
# COMPACT_ATOMS: atom_id res chain seq x y z
N MET A 1 -11.49 -16.14 2.18
CA MET A 1 -11.54 -15.87 0.74
C MET A 1 -10.19 -16.26 0.15
N THR A 2 -10.18 -17.06 -0.92
CA THR A 2 -8.95 -17.34 -1.67
C THR A 2 -8.79 -16.21 -2.68
N TYR A 3 -7.79 -15.35 -2.48
CA TYR A 3 -7.43 -14.35 -3.47
C TYR A 3 -6.85 -15.05 -4.70
N PRO A 4 -7.26 -14.71 -5.93
CA PRO A 4 -6.62 -15.25 -7.11
C PRO A 4 -5.11 -14.99 -7.01
N LEU A 5 -4.33 -16.06 -7.18
CA LEU A 5 -2.88 -16.08 -6.96
C LEU A 5 -2.10 -15.12 -7.88
N PHE A 6 -2.75 -14.59 -8.93
CA PHE A 6 -2.18 -13.70 -9.93
C PHE A 6 -3.20 -12.67 -10.38
N ASP A 7 -3.48 -11.69 -9.53
CA ASP A 7 -4.20 -10.47 -9.93
C ASP A 7 -3.17 -9.42 -10.35
N SER A 8 -3.01 -9.23 -11.68
CA SER A 8 -2.10 -8.24 -12.24
C SER A 8 -2.47 -6.81 -11.81
N GLU A 9 -3.76 -6.54 -11.61
CA GLU A 9 -4.24 -5.25 -11.15
C GLU A 9 -3.86 -5.02 -9.69
N PHE A 10 -3.90 -6.06 -8.84
CA PHE A 10 -3.37 -5.98 -7.47
C PHE A 10 -1.87 -5.70 -7.45
N VAL A 11 -1.09 -6.39 -8.30
CA VAL A 11 0.37 -6.16 -8.38
C VAL A 11 0.68 -4.73 -8.83
N ASN A 12 -0.04 -4.22 -9.83
CA ASN A 12 0.10 -2.84 -10.29
C ASN A 12 -0.28 -1.85 -9.19
N TRP A 13 -1.41 -2.06 -8.52
CA TRP A 13 -1.89 -1.24 -7.40
C TRP A 13 -0.88 -1.20 -6.24
N GLN A 14 -0.29 -2.36 -5.90
CA GLN A 14 0.73 -2.46 -4.86
C GLN A 14 2.03 -1.73 -5.26
N GLY A 15 2.48 -1.89 -6.51
CA GLY A 15 3.66 -1.18 -7.04
C GLY A 15 3.47 0.34 -7.06
N ASP A 16 2.27 0.79 -7.39
CA ASP A 16 1.88 2.21 -7.37
C ASP A 16 1.90 2.81 -5.96
N LEU A 17 1.46 2.03 -4.97
CA LEU A 17 1.53 2.39 -3.56
C LEU A 17 2.97 2.49 -3.07
N ASP A 18 3.80 1.50 -3.39
CA ASP A 18 5.21 1.47 -2.99
C ASP A 18 6.02 2.62 -3.59
N THR A 19 5.78 2.94 -4.87
CA THR A 19 6.38 4.09 -5.55
C THR A 19 6.07 5.39 -4.81
N ARG A 20 4.80 5.62 -4.45
CA ARG A 20 4.38 6.83 -3.75
C ARG A 20 4.93 6.93 -2.32
N LEU A 21 5.07 5.81 -1.63
CA LEU A 21 5.70 5.76 -0.31
C LEU A 21 7.19 6.13 -0.40
N LYS A 22 7.90 5.62 -1.41
CA LYS A 22 9.30 5.96 -1.65
C LYS A 22 9.47 7.44 -1.99
N ASP A 23 8.70 7.93 -2.94
CA ASP A 23 8.80 9.32 -3.40
C ASP A 23 8.46 10.35 -2.31
N GLY A 24 7.48 10.05 -1.45
CA GLY A 24 7.01 10.99 -0.43
C GLY A 24 7.68 10.87 0.94
N PHE A 25 8.20 9.70 1.29
CA PHE A 25 8.57 9.36 2.66
C PHE A 25 9.87 8.54 2.77
N ASP A 26 10.51 8.19 1.65
CA ASP A 26 11.69 7.31 1.61
C ASP A 26 11.46 5.99 2.38
N ARG A 27 10.27 5.41 2.19
CA ARG A 27 9.85 4.14 2.80
C ARG A 27 9.19 3.25 1.76
N SER A 28 9.29 1.94 1.94
CA SER A 28 8.51 0.95 1.20
C SER A 28 7.45 0.28 2.09
N ILE A 29 6.49 -0.39 1.47
CA ILE A 29 5.52 -1.26 2.15
C ILE A 29 6.24 -2.27 3.07
N ARG A 30 7.37 -2.82 2.58
CA ARG A 30 8.19 -3.80 3.30
C ARG A 30 8.87 -3.18 4.53
N ASP A 31 9.42 -1.98 4.40
CA ASP A 31 10.11 -1.30 5.51
C ASP A 31 9.16 -0.96 6.66
N LEU A 32 7.90 -0.69 6.31
CA LEU A 32 6.83 -0.38 7.26
C LEU A 32 6.20 -1.65 7.85
N GLY A 33 6.58 -2.85 7.38
CA GLY A 33 6.04 -4.11 7.88
C GLY A 33 4.55 -4.31 7.56
N VAL A 34 4.04 -3.70 6.48
CA VAL A 34 2.63 -3.83 6.10
C VAL A 34 2.39 -5.24 5.55
N GLU A 35 1.49 -5.98 6.18
CA GLU A 35 1.19 -7.35 5.81
C GLU A 35 0.48 -7.43 4.45
N GLY A 36 0.90 -8.40 3.61
CA GLY A 36 0.28 -8.63 2.30
C GLY A 36 -1.21 -8.94 2.38
N LYS A 37 -1.67 -9.60 3.46
CA LYS A 37 -3.10 -9.84 3.69
C LYS A 37 -3.87 -8.53 3.89
N THR A 38 -3.33 -7.59 4.66
CA THR A 38 -3.93 -6.27 4.86
C THR A 38 -4.08 -5.52 3.53
N LEU A 39 -3.08 -5.59 2.66
CA LEU A 39 -3.14 -4.99 1.33
C LEU A 39 -4.24 -5.62 0.46
N LEU A 40 -4.32 -6.96 0.46
CA LEU A 40 -5.35 -7.69 -0.28
C LEU A 40 -6.75 -7.32 0.23
N ASP A 41 -6.96 -7.33 1.55
CA ASP A 41 -8.26 -7.01 2.15
C ASP A 41 -8.72 -5.60 1.75
N HIS A 42 -7.82 -4.60 1.73
CA HIS A 42 -8.15 -3.23 1.30
C HIS A 42 -8.40 -3.14 -0.21
N TYR A 43 -7.56 -3.75 -1.02
CA TYR A 43 -7.71 -3.76 -2.48
C TYR A 43 -9.05 -4.37 -2.90
N TYR A 44 -9.40 -5.55 -2.38
CA TYR A 44 -10.68 -6.21 -2.68
C TYR A 44 -11.90 -5.52 -2.04
N SER A 45 -11.69 -4.66 -1.05
CA SER A 45 -12.71 -3.75 -0.52
C SER A 45 -12.88 -2.48 -1.37
N GLY A 46 -12.14 -2.33 -2.47
CA GLY A 46 -12.23 -1.18 -3.39
C GLY A 46 -11.47 0.05 -2.93
N VAL A 47 -10.51 -0.10 -1.99
CA VAL A 47 -9.70 1.02 -1.53
C VAL A 47 -8.71 1.44 -2.62
N SER A 48 -8.70 2.74 -2.94
CA SER A 48 -7.75 3.30 -3.90
C SER A 48 -6.33 3.35 -3.33
N VAL A 49 -5.33 3.45 -4.21
CA VAL A 49 -3.92 3.62 -3.81
C VAL A 49 -3.75 4.82 -2.86
N PHE A 50 -4.43 5.94 -3.15
CA PHE A 50 -4.36 7.14 -2.31
C PHE A 50 -5.02 6.93 -0.94
N GLY A 51 -6.12 6.18 -0.88
CA GLY A 51 -6.76 5.82 0.37
C GLY A 51 -5.84 4.96 1.24
N MET A 52 -5.19 3.96 0.65
CA MET A 52 -4.24 3.12 1.39
C MET A 52 -3.00 3.91 1.84
N LEU A 53 -2.51 4.83 1.00
CA LEU A 53 -1.39 5.71 1.35
C LEU A 53 -1.72 6.56 2.58
N ASP A 54 -2.92 7.15 2.66
CA ASP A 54 -3.39 7.91 3.82
C ASP A 54 -3.50 7.03 5.07
N VAL A 55 -4.01 5.80 4.95
CA VAL A 55 -4.07 4.83 6.05
C VAL A 55 -2.67 4.52 6.59
N ILE A 56 -1.74 4.14 5.72
CA ILE A 56 -0.37 3.77 6.09
C ILE A 56 0.34 4.95 6.75
N THR A 57 0.30 6.12 6.13
CA THR A 57 1.00 7.30 6.63
C THR A 57 0.49 7.74 8.00
N ARG A 58 -0.82 7.67 8.25
CA ARG A 58 -1.41 7.92 9.58
C ARG A 58 -1.01 6.87 10.62
N GLN A 59 -1.08 5.59 10.27
CA GLN A 59 -0.74 4.49 11.19
C GLN A 59 0.72 4.53 11.61
N HIS A 60 1.62 4.90 10.70
CA HIS A 60 3.06 4.93 10.93
C HIS A 60 3.60 6.33 11.29
N GLY A 61 2.74 7.35 11.42
CA GLY A 61 3.13 8.71 11.76
C GLY A 61 4.10 9.34 10.76
N LEU A 62 3.98 9.01 9.48
CA LEU A 62 4.90 9.49 8.44
C LEU A 62 4.59 10.95 8.09
N MET A 63 5.64 11.79 8.09
CA MET A 63 5.57 13.17 7.62
C MET A 63 6.31 13.28 6.30
N ARG A 64 5.75 14.02 5.34
CA ARG A 64 6.40 14.23 4.04
C ARG A 64 7.77 14.88 4.26
N MET A 65 8.79 14.35 3.60
CA MET A 65 10.07 15.03 3.51
C MET A 65 9.89 16.23 2.58
N GLY A 66 10.24 17.43 3.08
CA GLY A 66 10.15 18.68 2.34
C GLY A 66 11.32 18.89 1.40
#